data_AF-X1BB90-F1
#
_entry.id   AF-X1BB90-F1
#
_cell.length_a   1.000
_cell.length_b   1.000
_cell.length_c   1.000
_cell.angle_alpha   90.00
_cell.angle_beta   90.00
_cell.angle_gamma   90.00
#
_symmetry.space_group_name_H-M   'P 1'
#
loop_
_entity.id
_entity.type
_entity.pdbx_description
1 polymer ?
#
loop_
_entity_poly.entity_id
_entity_poly.type
_entity_poly.pdbx_seq_one_letter_code
_entity_poly.pdbx_strand_id
1 'polypeptide(L)'
;LKKLHKEAQNSKDLENRLTNFYGIGPITTNIFLRELRPFWEKANPEPLPIVKKIAQKYEINLDRYNRKGVAFIRIEAGLIRLRKEMKNFK
;
A
#
# COMPACT_ATOMS: atom_id res chain seq x y z
N LEU A 1 -7.11 -18.08 1.42
CA LEU A 1 -6.45 -16.83 1.84
C LEU A 1 -5.87 -16.87 3.27
N LYS A 2 -6.63 -17.25 4.33
CA LYS A 2 -6.07 -17.34 5.70
C LYS A 2 -4.83 -18.26 5.80
N LYS A 3 -4.84 -19.39 5.07
CA LYS A 3 -3.69 -20.29 4.95
C LYS A 3 -2.45 -19.61 4.32
N LEU A 4 -2.65 -18.83 3.26
CA LEU A 4 -1.58 -18.06 2.59
C LEU A 4 -0.93 -17.03 3.52
N HIS A 5 -1.72 -16.30 4.32
CA HIS A 5 -1.17 -15.37 5.32
C HIS A 5 -0.36 -16.10 6.40
N LYS A 6 -0.86 -17.24 6.89
CA LYS A 6 -0.16 -18.07 7.88
C LYS A 6 1.16 -18.59 7.32
N GLU A 7 1.17 -19.12 6.11
CA GLU A 7 2.34 -19.73 5.44
C GLU A 7 3.40 -18.74 4.98
N ALA A 8 3.02 -17.49 4.69
CA ALA A 8 3.98 -16.48 4.29
C ALA A 8 5.00 -16.24 5.40
N GLN A 9 6.29 -16.17 5.08
CA GLN A 9 7.33 -15.93 6.10
C GLN A 9 7.37 -14.47 6.56
N ASN A 10 7.10 -13.54 5.66
CA ASN A 10 7.15 -12.11 5.90
C ASN A 10 6.27 -11.36 4.89
N SER A 11 6.25 -10.02 4.95
CA SER A 11 5.46 -9.20 4.02
C SER A 11 5.87 -9.37 2.56
N LYS A 12 7.15 -9.65 2.29
CA LYS A 12 7.64 -9.81 0.92
C LYS A 12 7.22 -11.16 0.34
N ASP A 13 7.36 -12.22 1.13
CA ASP A 13 6.88 -13.55 0.76
C ASP A 13 5.35 -13.56 0.55
N LEU A 14 4.60 -12.84 1.40
CA LEU A 14 3.17 -12.67 1.22
C LEU A 14 2.80 -12.04 -0.13
N GLU A 15 3.49 -10.95 -0.51
CA GLU A 15 3.30 -10.25 -1.77
C GLU A 15 3.65 -11.16 -2.97
N ASN A 16 4.76 -11.90 -2.89
CA ASN A 16 5.18 -12.81 -3.94
C ASN A 16 4.17 -13.96 -4.14
N ARG A 17 3.71 -14.58 -3.04
CA ARG A 17 2.71 -15.65 -3.08
C ARG A 17 1.39 -15.18 -3.70
N LEU A 18 0.94 -13.97 -3.36
CA LEU A 18 -0.27 -13.40 -3.95
C LEU A 18 -0.11 -13.12 -5.45
N THR A 19 1.04 -12.58 -5.86
CA THR A 19 1.33 -12.24 -7.25
C THR A 19 1.53 -13.48 -8.13
N ASN A 20 1.85 -14.63 -7.54
CA ASN A 20 1.95 -15.91 -8.25
C ASN A 20 0.58 -16.53 -8.59
N PHE A 21 -0.52 -15.99 -8.09
CA PHE A 21 -1.85 -16.44 -8.53
C PHE A 21 -2.13 -15.98 -9.95
N TYR A 22 -2.66 -16.89 -10.76
CA TYR A 22 -3.06 -16.59 -12.14
C TYR A 22 -4.01 -15.38 -12.18
N GLY A 23 -3.65 -14.37 -12.99
CA GLY A 23 -4.42 -13.14 -13.14
C GLY A 23 -4.21 -12.08 -12.05
N ILE A 24 -3.36 -12.32 -11.04
CA ILE A 24 -3.05 -11.32 -10.00
C ILE A 24 -1.69 -10.67 -10.26
N GLY A 25 -1.72 -9.46 -10.80
CA GLY A 25 -0.51 -8.65 -11.01
C GLY A 25 -0.09 -7.84 -9.77
N PRO A 26 1.10 -7.23 -9.80
CA PRO A 26 1.65 -6.46 -8.66
C PRO A 26 0.77 -5.29 -8.22
N ILE A 27 0.05 -4.66 -9.15
CA ILE A 27 -0.90 -3.58 -8.84
C ILE A 27 -2.06 -4.13 -8.01
N THR A 28 -2.66 -5.24 -8.46
CA THR A 28 -3.77 -5.91 -7.76
C THR A 28 -3.34 -6.41 -6.39
N THR A 29 -2.14 -7.01 -6.29
CA THR A 29 -1.56 -7.42 -5.01
C THR A 29 -1.41 -6.25 -4.04
N ASN A 30 -0.90 -5.09 -4.51
CA ASN A 30 -0.71 -3.92 -3.65
C ASN A 30 -2.05 -3.35 -3.15
N ILE A 31 -3.07 -3.27 -4.02
CA ILE A 31 -4.43 -2.85 -3.65
C ILE A 31 -4.99 -3.81 -2.58
N PHE A 32 -4.94 -5.12 -2.84
CA PHE A 32 -5.48 -6.13 -1.93
C PHE A 32 -4.80 -6.09 -0.55
N LEU A 33 -3.47 -6.05 -0.52
CA LEU A 33 -2.71 -5.98 0.73
C LEU A 33 -2.91 -4.66 1.48
N ARG A 34 -3.19 -3.56 0.80
CA ARG A 34 -3.49 -2.28 1.44
C ARG A 34 -4.77 -2.36 2.27
N GLU A 35 -5.83 -2.93 1.70
CA GLU A 35 -7.11 -3.10 2.40
C GLU A 35 -6.98 -4.10 3.58
N LEU A 36 -6.03 -5.04 3.51
CA LEU A 36 -5.78 -6.01 4.57
C LEU A 36 -4.78 -5.57 5.64
N ARG A 37 -4.13 -4.40 5.53
CA ARG A 37 -3.16 -3.90 6.54
C ARG A 37 -3.67 -3.97 7.99
N PRO A 38 -4.94 -3.62 8.30
CA PRO A 38 -5.45 -3.67 9.68
C PRO A 38 -5.63 -5.09 10.20
N PHE A 39 -5.81 -6.06 9.30
CA PHE A 39 -6.23 -7.42 9.64
C PHE A 39 -5.09 -8.43 9.58
N TRP A 40 -4.13 -8.23 8.67
CA TRP A 40 -3.05 -9.18 8.43
C TRP A 40 -1.71 -8.62 8.89
N GLU A 41 -1.07 -9.35 9.81
CA GLU A 41 0.23 -8.99 10.35
C GLU A 41 1.33 -8.85 9.26
N LYS A 42 1.23 -9.64 8.19
CA LYS A 42 2.22 -9.61 7.10
C LYS A 42 1.77 -8.71 5.94
N ALA A 43 0.60 -8.09 6.01
CA ALA A 43 0.18 -7.10 5.02
C ALA A 43 0.84 -5.76 5.35
N ASN A 44 1.97 -5.48 4.70
CA ASN A 44 2.66 -4.20 4.80
C ASN A 44 3.20 -3.73 3.43
N PRO A 45 2.33 -3.56 2.41
CA PRO A 45 2.78 -3.15 1.09
C PRO A 45 3.38 -1.75 1.12
N GLU A 46 4.38 -1.53 0.27
CA GLU A 46 4.94 -0.21 0.04
C GLU A 46 3.89 0.76 -0.50
N PRO A 47 3.90 2.04 -0.07
CA PRO A 47 3.05 3.06 -0.68
C PRO A 47 3.33 3.14 -2.18
N LEU A 48 2.28 3.39 -2.97
CA LEU A 48 2.40 3.49 -4.42
C LEU A 48 3.46 4.55 -4.81
N PRO A 49 4.21 4.36 -5.91
CA PRO A 49 5.25 5.32 -6.32
C PRO A 49 4.74 6.76 -6.43
N ILE A 50 3.48 6.96 -6.85
CA ILE A 50 2.87 8.29 -6.91
C ILE A 50 2.64 8.91 -5.53
N VAL A 51 2.30 8.11 -4.51
CA VAL A 51 2.16 8.57 -3.13
C VAL A 51 3.51 9.06 -2.62
N LYS A 52 4.59 8.29 -2.85
CA LYS A 52 5.96 8.69 -2.49
C LYS A 52 6.37 9.99 -3.17
N LYS A 53 6.09 10.14 -4.47
CA LYS A 53 6.38 11.37 -5.25
C LYS A 53 5.65 12.60 -4.71
N ILE A 54 4.36 12.47 -4.39
CA ILE A 54 3.58 13.61 -3.86
C ILE A 54 4.03 13.92 -2.43
N ALA A 55 4.25 12.91 -1.58
CA ALA A 55 4.76 13.12 -0.24
C ALA A 55 6.09 13.89 -0.25
N GLN A 56 7.02 13.52 -1.13
CA GLN A 56 8.29 14.22 -1.32
C GLN A 56 8.08 15.69 -1.73
N LYS A 57 7.17 15.97 -2.66
CA LYS A 57 6.86 17.33 -3.11
C LYS A 57 6.37 18.24 -1.98
N TYR A 58 5.65 17.68 -1.01
CA TYR A 58 5.09 18.42 0.14
C TYR A 58 5.89 18.19 1.42
N GLU A 59 7.11 17.65 1.32
CA GLU A 59 8.02 17.42 2.45
C GLU A 59 7.43 16.55 3.57
N ILE A 60 6.51 15.65 3.21
CA ILE A 60 5.87 14.71 4.14
C ILE A 60 6.76 13.47 4.25
N ASN A 61 7.41 13.30 5.41
CA ASN A 61 8.15 12.09 5.73
C ASN A 61 7.17 10.95 6.10
N LEU A 62 6.93 10.04 5.15
CA LEU A 62 6.04 8.89 5.32
C LEU A 62 6.54 7.87 6.36
N ASP A 63 7.86 7.78 6.58
CA ASP A 63 8.47 6.79 7.49
C ASP A 63 8.22 7.12 8.96
N ARG A 64 7.79 8.35 9.27
CA ARG A 64 7.36 8.76 10.62
C ARG A 64 6.04 8.13 11.05
N TYR A 65 5.30 7.51 10.14
CA TYR A 65 3.98 6.97 10.41
C TYR A 65 3.99 5.45 10.31
N ASN A 66 3.40 4.77 11.31
CA ASN A 66 3.11 3.35 11.20
C ASN A 66 2.15 3.13 10.03
N ARG A 67 2.59 2.38 9.01
CA ARG A 67 1.81 2.08 7.79
C ARG A 67 0.48 1.39 8.04
N LYS A 68 0.32 0.73 9.19
CA LYS A 68 -0.92 0.08 9.60
C LYS A 68 -1.82 0.99 10.44
N GLY A 69 -1.31 2.13 10.87
CA GLY A 69 -2.04 3.10 11.67
C GLY A 69 -3.03 3.89 10.82
N VAL A 70 -4.15 4.27 11.45
CA VAL A 70 -5.19 5.11 10.84
C VAL A 70 -4.62 6.42 10.29
N ALA A 71 -3.62 7.00 10.97
CA ALA A 71 -2.93 8.21 10.51
C ALA A 71 -2.30 8.03 9.12
N PHE A 72 -1.52 6.96 8.92
CA PHE A 72 -0.90 6.68 7.63
C PHE A 72 -1.94 6.45 6.53
N ILE A 73 -3.01 5.70 6.83
CA ILE A 73 -4.09 5.43 5.87
C ILE A 73 -4.75 6.73 5.41
N ARG A 74 -5.00 7.67 6.33
CA ARG A 74 -5.57 8.99 6.01
C ARG A 74 -4.62 9.84 5.16
N ILE A 75 -3.32 9.83 5.49
CA ILE A 75 -2.29 10.54 4.70
C ILE A 75 -2.20 9.96 3.29
N GLU A 76 -2.08 8.63 3.16
CA GLU A 76 -2.01 7.93 1.87
C GLU A 76 -3.23 8.23 1.00
N ALA A 77 -4.44 8.18 1.58
CA ALA A 77 -5.68 8.53 0.88
C ALA A 77 -5.71 10.01 0.45
N GLY A 78 -5.28 10.93 1.32
CA GLY A 78 -5.18 12.36 1.01
C GLY A 78 -4.23 12.63 -0.16
N LEU A 79 -3.05 12.02 -0.17
CA LEU A 79 -2.08 12.15 -1.25
C LEU A 79 -2.60 11.59 -2.59
N ILE A 80 -3.35 10.49 -2.55
CA ILE A 80 -4.01 9.95 -3.74
C ILE A 80 -5.09 10.91 -4.29
N ARG A 81 -5.85 11.58 -3.41
CA ARG A 81 -6.87 12.57 -3.83
C ARG A 81 -6.24 13.80 -4.44
N LEU A 82 -5.18 14.32 -3.83
CA LEU A 82 -4.43 15.47 -4.33
C LEU A 82 -3.89 15.22 -5.75
N ARG A 83 -3.48 13.99 -6.06
CA ARG A 83 -3.11 13.58 -7.43
C ARG A 83 -4.24 13.83 -8.44
N LYS A 84 -5.49 13.51 -8.08
CA LYS A 84 -6.65 13.66 -8.99
C LYS A 84 -6.90 15.13 -9.26
N GLU A 85 -6.84 15.96 -8.23
CA GLU A 85 -6.99 17.40 -8.36
C GLU A 85 -5.90 17.97 -9.28
N MET A 86 -4.62 17.65 -9.05
CA MET A 86 -3.52 18.10 -9.92
C MET A 86 -3.65 17.69 -11.38
N LYS A 87 -4.32 16.57 -11.69
CA LYS A 87 -4.60 16.15 -13.07
C LYS A 87 -5.72 16.95 -13.73
N ASN A 88 -6.65 17.48 -12.94
CA ASN A 88 -7.79 18.26 -13.42
C ASN A 88 -7.44 19.74 -13.65
N PHE A 89 -6.28 20.21 -13.17
CA PHE A 89 -5.75 21.56 -13.39
C PHE A 89 -4.74 21.66 -14.55
N LYS A 90 -4.58 20.60 -15.35
CA LYS A 90 -3.81 20.62 -16.61
C LYS A 90 -4.77 20.54 -17.78
#